data_AF-A0A5C3PHN0-F1
#
_entry.id   AF-A0A5C3PHN0-F1
#
_cell.length_a   1.000
_cell.length_b   1.000
_cell.length_c   1.000
_cell.angle_alpha   90.00
_cell.angle_beta   90.00
_cell.angle_gamma   90.00
#
_symmetry.space_group_name_H-M   'P 1'
#
loop_
_entity.id
_entity.type
_entity.pdbx_description
1 polymer ?
#
loop_
_entity_poly.entity_id
_entity_poly.type
_entity_poly.pdbx_seq_one_letter_code
_entity_poly.pdbx_strand_id
1 'polypeptide(L)'
;MYWYEYALRYHGSKTVLFALYLLVDSVREAESCLRSQGWEDANLPSSNPQFYDPAVDEHVVLGRGDDIALKVVLISSHNWPGIVPPTDDRDEAHYPSLPQLYSALAHRFLDTDCPDFRRYLLIQIDYLCQDCPALASPTFVTERPSDIQQFHLDWRLRSLSMLRPETIQHLRDIRARARRGEWTLMYEGTADLGGWKIDRTYEGKLVAMMQAREAARSAGQGTE
;
A
#
# COMPACT_ATOMS: atom_id res chain seq x y z
N MET A 1 8.36 14.73 3.99
CA MET A 1 7.24 14.03 4.66
C MET A 1 7.61 12.56 4.85
N TYR A 2 7.41 11.98 6.03
CA TYR A 2 7.65 10.56 6.28
C TYR A 2 6.69 9.70 5.47
N TRP A 3 7.23 8.66 4.83
CA TRP A 3 6.44 7.82 3.92
C TRP A 3 6.57 6.32 4.22
N TYR A 4 5.69 5.55 3.57
CA TYR A 4 5.56 4.11 3.73
C TYR A 4 5.55 3.65 5.18
N GLU A 5 6.53 2.86 5.58
CA GLU A 5 6.52 2.10 6.81
C GLU A 5 6.46 2.99 8.05
N TYR A 6 7.07 4.18 7.97
CA TYR A 6 6.95 5.20 9.00
C TYR A 6 5.53 5.75 9.11
N ALA A 7 4.89 6.07 7.98
CA ALA A 7 3.51 6.57 7.96
C ALA A 7 2.50 5.49 8.39
N LEU A 8 2.71 4.26 7.96
CA LEU A 8 1.91 3.10 8.36
C LEU A 8 2.00 2.85 9.87
N ARG A 9 3.21 2.89 10.42
CA ARG A 9 3.47 2.73 11.84
C ARG A 9 2.86 3.86 12.67
N TYR A 10 2.94 5.10 12.19
CA TYR A 10 2.29 6.25 12.82
C TYR A 10 0.77 6.03 12.97
N HIS A 11 0.13 5.43 11.96
CA HIS A 11 -1.30 5.07 11.99
C HIS A 11 -1.62 3.74 12.66
N GLY A 12 -0.65 3.14 13.36
CA GLY A 12 -0.84 1.95 14.21
C GLY A 12 -0.50 0.60 13.56
N SER A 13 -0.01 0.58 12.32
CA SER A 13 0.39 -0.68 11.68
C SER A 13 1.68 -1.26 12.25
N LYS A 14 1.72 -2.60 12.41
CA LYS A 14 2.86 -3.35 12.95
C LYS A 14 3.88 -3.72 11.86
N THR A 15 4.25 -2.75 11.04
CA THR A 15 5.22 -2.96 9.95
C THR A 15 6.68 -2.96 10.45
N VAL A 16 7.55 -3.63 9.71
CA VAL A 16 9.01 -3.61 9.90
C VAL A 16 9.56 -2.40 9.14
N LEU A 17 10.61 -1.75 9.63
CA LEU A 17 11.24 -0.61 8.94
C LEU A 17 12.51 -1.09 8.23
N PHE A 18 12.59 -0.95 6.91
CA PHE A 18 13.80 -1.31 6.13
C PHE A 18 14.70 -0.10 5.84
N ALA A 19 14.09 1.01 5.41
CA ALA A 19 14.80 2.24 5.09
C ALA A 19 13.92 3.46 5.38
N LEU A 20 14.53 4.63 5.52
CA LEU A 20 13.78 5.87 5.68
C LEU A 20 13.30 6.36 4.32
N TYR A 21 12.00 6.27 4.06
CA TYR A 21 11.39 6.82 2.85
C TYR A 21 10.83 8.22 3.13
N LEU A 22 11.22 9.18 2.30
CA LEU A 22 10.73 10.55 2.35
C LEU A 22 10.06 10.92 1.03
N LEU A 23 8.82 11.37 1.11
CA LEU A 23 8.21 12.14 0.01
C LEU A 23 8.65 13.59 0.10
N VAL A 24 9.18 14.10 -1.00
CA VAL A 24 9.74 15.45 -1.15
C VAL A 24 9.19 16.11 -2.39
N ASP A 25 9.07 17.44 -2.37
CA ASP A 25 8.60 18.20 -3.55
C ASP A 25 9.63 18.17 -4.68
N SER A 26 10.91 18.36 -4.35
CA SER A 26 12.01 18.24 -5.30
C SER A 26 13.04 17.23 -4.80
N VAL A 27 13.17 16.11 -5.52
CA VAL A 27 14.20 15.10 -5.24
C VAL A 27 15.59 15.72 -5.36
N ARG A 28 15.82 16.50 -6.43
CA ARG A 28 17.09 17.21 -6.67
C ARG A 28 17.49 18.15 -5.54
N GLU A 29 16.57 18.97 -5.03
CA GLU A 29 16.90 19.93 -3.97
C GLU A 29 17.13 19.22 -2.63
N ALA A 30 16.30 18.23 -2.31
CA ALA A 30 16.48 17.40 -1.12
C ALA A 30 17.80 16.62 -1.16
N GLU A 31 18.15 16.06 -2.32
CA GLU A 31 19.43 15.39 -2.57
C GLU A 31 20.60 16.35 -2.36
N SER A 32 20.56 17.53 -2.99
CA SER A 32 21.63 18.53 -2.84
C SER A 32 21.82 18.96 -1.38
N CYS A 33 20.72 19.15 -0.66
CA CYS A 33 20.74 19.44 0.77
C CYS A 33 21.45 18.33 1.57
N LEU A 34 21.05 17.07 1.38
CA LEU A 34 21.67 15.94 2.09
C LEU A 34 23.14 15.76 1.70
N ARG A 35 23.50 15.88 0.42
CA ARG A 35 24.90 15.79 -0.01
C ARG A 35 25.77 16.88 0.64
N SER A 36 25.24 18.08 0.85
CA SER A 36 25.96 19.14 1.58
C SER A 36 26.30 18.76 3.04
N GLN A 37 25.60 17.77 3.59
CA GLN A 37 25.79 17.24 4.95
C GLN A 37 26.61 15.93 4.98
N GLY A 38 27.25 15.57 3.85
CA GLY A 38 28.09 14.38 3.73
C GLY A 38 27.33 13.08 3.47
N TRP A 39 26.14 13.15 2.87
CA TRP A 39 25.46 11.98 2.33
C TRP A 39 25.99 11.65 0.92
N GLU A 40 26.09 10.37 0.61
CA GLU A 40 26.66 9.85 -0.64
C GLU A 40 25.72 8.86 -1.32
N ASP A 41 26.00 8.53 -2.58
CA ASP A 41 25.24 7.53 -3.32
C ASP A 41 25.27 6.17 -2.62
N ALA A 42 24.09 5.56 -2.49
CA ALA A 42 23.97 4.26 -1.87
C ALA A 42 23.04 3.33 -2.66
N ASN A 43 23.16 2.05 -2.37
CA ASN A 43 22.27 1.02 -2.90
C ASN A 43 21.43 0.43 -1.77
N LEU A 44 20.16 0.16 -2.03
CA LEU A 44 19.33 -0.62 -1.11
C LEU A 44 19.76 -2.10 -1.14
N PRO A 45 19.64 -2.83 -0.01
CA PRO A 45 19.84 -4.27 -0.01
C PRO A 45 18.87 -4.95 -0.99
N SER A 46 19.26 -6.07 -1.60
CA SER A 46 18.38 -6.83 -2.50
C SER A 46 17.12 -7.38 -1.82
N SER A 47 17.11 -7.46 -0.50
CA SER A 47 15.95 -7.82 0.32
C SER A 47 14.97 -6.67 0.53
N ASN A 48 15.33 -5.43 0.18
CA ASN A 48 14.46 -4.28 0.37
C ASN A 48 13.29 -4.34 -0.63
N PRO A 49 12.04 -4.21 -0.17
CA PRO A 49 10.87 -4.21 -1.06
C PRO A 49 10.90 -3.11 -2.14
N GLN A 50 10.16 -3.31 -3.23
CA GLN A 50 9.99 -2.28 -4.26
C GLN A 50 8.93 -1.27 -3.79
N PHE A 51 9.38 -0.11 -3.30
CA PHE A 51 8.55 0.98 -2.77
C PHE A 51 8.33 2.12 -3.76
N TYR A 52 8.50 1.91 -5.05
CA TYR A 52 8.23 2.94 -6.05
C TYR A 52 8.06 2.26 -7.40
N ASP A 53 7.41 2.94 -8.33
CA ASP A 53 7.33 2.50 -9.71
C ASP A 53 8.58 2.98 -10.46
N PRO A 54 9.50 2.09 -10.86
CA PRO A 54 10.75 2.48 -11.51
C PRO A 54 10.53 3.18 -12.87
N ALA A 55 9.35 3.03 -13.48
CA ALA A 55 9.05 3.67 -14.76
C ALA A 55 8.54 5.12 -14.60
N VAL A 56 8.08 5.51 -13.41
CA VAL A 56 7.35 6.77 -13.21
C VAL A 56 7.94 7.61 -12.08
N ASP A 57 8.45 6.99 -11.03
CA ASP A 57 8.90 7.69 -9.83
C ASP A 57 10.38 8.10 -9.91
N GLU A 58 10.59 9.42 -9.94
CA GLU A 58 11.87 10.01 -9.62
C GLU A 58 12.24 9.66 -8.18
N HIS A 59 13.40 9.04 -8.00
CA HIS A 59 13.91 8.66 -6.69
C HIS A 59 15.44 8.71 -6.64
N VAL A 60 15.96 8.91 -5.44
CA VAL A 60 17.41 8.83 -5.14
C VAL A 60 17.59 8.08 -3.83
N VAL A 61 18.61 7.23 -3.77
CA VAL A 61 19.02 6.51 -2.56
C VAL A 61 20.34 7.08 -2.06
N LEU A 62 20.34 7.59 -0.84
CA LEU A 62 21.54 8.13 -0.20
C LEU A 62 21.86 7.36 1.08
N GLY A 63 23.15 7.23 1.35
CA GLY A 63 23.69 6.65 2.57
C GLY A 63 24.58 7.65 3.31
N ARG A 64 24.82 7.40 4.60
CA ARG A 64 25.79 8.16 5.38
C ARG A 64 26.77 7.24 6.07
N GLY A 65 28.02 7.26 5.61
CA GLY A 65 29.06 6.33 6.04
C GLY A 65 28.78 4.88 5.61
N ASP A 66 29.47 3.93 6.23
CA ASP A 66 29.35 2.50 5.92
C ASP A 66 28.17 1.79 6.62
N ASP A 67 27.31 2.54 7.32
CA ASP A 67 26.21 1.96 8.07
C ASP A 67 25.07 1.55 7.13
N ILE A 68 24.85 0.24 7.03
CA ILE A 68 23.79 -0.35 6.23
C ILE A 68 22.38 0.09 6.66
N ALA A 69 22.21 0.61 7.88
CA ALA A 69 20.94 1.10 8.41
C ALA A 69 20.70 2.60 8.13
N LEU A 70 21.74 3.39 7.84
CA LEU A 70 21.62 4.83 7.55
C LEU A 70 21.38 5.07 6.06
N LYS A 71 20.24 4.60 5.57
CA LYS A 71 19.79 4.83 4.19
C LYS A 71 18.52 5.65 4.17
N VAL A 72 18.51 6.67 3.31
CA VAL A 72 17.33 7.47 3.01
C VAL A 72 17.00 7.34 1.54
N VAL A 73 15.72 7.15 1.26
CA VAL A 73 15.18 7.09 -0.10
C VAL A 73 14.30 8.31 -0.27
N LEU A 74 14.74 9.20 -1.15
CA LEU A 74 13.96 10.36 -1.58
C LEU A 74 13.07 9.95 -2.75
N ILE A 75 11.78 10.25 -2.66
CA ILE A 75 10.81 9.99 -3.73
C ILE A 75 10.03 11.28 -3.98
N SER A 76 9.79 11.62 -5.25
CA SER A 76 8.98 12.79 -5.58
C SER A 76 7.53 12.64 -5.10
N SER A 77 6.99 13.67 -4.46
CA SER A 77 5.58 13.75 -4.04
C SER A 77 4.63 13.90 -5.22
N HIS A 78 5.10 14.37 -6.39
CA HIS A 78 4.24 14.72 -7.53
C HIS A 78 3.44 13.56 -8.10
N ASN A 79 3.98 12.34 -8.01
CA ASN A 79 3.28 11.16 -8.48
C ASN A 79 2.35 10.56 -7.42
N TRP A 80 2.14 11.20 -6.27
CA TRP A 80 1.32 10.71 -5.16
C TRP A 80 0.08 11.61 -4.98
N PRO A 81 -1.08 11.22 -5.53
CA PRO A 81 -2.27 12.08 -5.51
C PRO A 81 -2.74 12.41 -4.10
N GLY A 82 -3.08 13.68 -3.87
CA GLY A 82 -3.63 14.15 -2.59
C GLY A 82 -2.59 14.30 -1.46
N ILE A 83 -1.31 14.07 -1.77
CA ILE A 83 -0.19 14.26 -0.86
C ILE A 83 0.52 15.57 -1.16
N VAL A 84 0.67 16.39 -0.13
CA VAL A 84 1.47 17.62 -0.17
C VAL A 84 2.40 17.58 1.04
N PRO A 85 3.73 17.49 0.84
CA PRO A 85 4.70 17.64 1.90
C PRO A 85 4.44 18.94 2.68
N PRO A 86 4.36 18.88 4.02
CA PRO A 86 4.11 20.07 4.81
C PRO A 86 5.34 20.99 4.81
N THR A 87 5.09 22.28 5.01
CA THR A 87 6.11 23.28 5.32
C THR A 87 6.23 23.55 6.83
N ASP A 88 5.44 22.85 7.64
CA ASP A 88 5.41 22.97 9.10
C ASP A 88 6.53 22.12 9.72
N ASP A 89 7.23 22.68 10.71
CA ASP A 89 8.36 22.03 11.38
C ASP A 89 7.94 21.03 12.48
N ARG A 90 6.64 20.91 12.78
CA ARG A 90 6.13 19.93 13.74
C ARG A 90 6.19 18.53 13.15
N ASP A 91 6.77 17.60 13.91
CA ASP A 91 6.96 16.20 13.48
C ASP A 91 5.64 15.52 13.04
N GLU A 92 4.56 15.74 13.77
CA GLU A 92 3.23 15.21 13.43
C GLU A 92 2.71 15.70 12.08
N ALA A 93 3.07 16.92 11.67
CA ALA A 93 2.68 17.47 10.37
C ALA A 93 3.36 16.72 9.22
N HIS A 94 4.51 16.09 9.46
CA HIS A 94 5.26 15.30 8.47
C HIS A 94 4.67 13.91 8.21
N TYR A 95 3.53 13.56 8.81
CA TYR A 95 2.77 12.37 8.48
C TYR A 95 1.48 12.72 7.74
N PRO A 96 1.13 12.02 6.65
CA PRO A 96 -0.17 12.19 6.00
C PRO A 96 -1.29 11.79 6.97
N SER A 97 -2.47 12.39 6.86
CA SER A 97 -3.65 11.85 7.55
C SER A 97 -3.99 10.44 7.04
N LEU A 98 -4.70 9.64 7.84
CA LEU A 98 -5.04 8.28 7.45
C LEU A 98 -5.85 8.20 6.14
N PRO A 99 -6.88 9.04 5.91
CA PRO A 99 -7.58 9.07 4.62
C PRO A 99 -6.67 9.42 3.45
N GLN A 100 -5.73 10.35 3.62
CA GLN A 100 -4.76 10.74 2.59
C GLN A 100 -3.82 9.58 2.25
N LEU A 101 -3.21 8.95 3.27
CA LEU A 101 -2.30 7.81 3.09
C LEU A 101 -3.00 6.67 2.33
N TYR A 102 -4.18 6.27 2.80
CA TYR A 102 -4.93 5.18 2.17
C TYR A 102 -5.31 5.50 0.72
N SER A 103 -5.82 6.72 0.46
CA SER A 103 -6.26 7.12 -0.88
C SER A 103 -5.08 7.15 -1.85
N ALA A 104 -3.92 7.67 -1.41
CA ALA A 104 -2.71 7.70 -2.23
C ALA A 104 -2.20 6.29 -2.59
N LEU A 105 -2.18 5.36 -1.61
CA LEU A 105 -1.83 3.96 -1.86
C LEU A 105 -2.81 3.27 -2.82
N ALA A 106 -4.11 3.48 -2.65
CA ALA A 106 -5.15 2.91 -3.50
C ALA A 106 -5.10 3.46 -4.93
N HIS A 107 -4.88 4.76 -5.11
CA HIS A 107 -4.65 5.35 -6.43
C HIS A 107 -3.42 4.73 -7.09
N ARG A 108 -2.28 4.69 -6.39
CA ARG A 108 -1.06 4.10 -6.96
C ARG A 108 -1.19 2.63 -7.28
N PHE A 109 -1.96 1.88 -6.50
CA PHE A 109 -2.24 0.47 -6.78
C PHE A 109 -2.95 0.31 -8.13
N LEU A 110 -3.91 1.19 -8.40
CA LEU A 110 -4.63 1.22 -9.67
C LEU A 110 -3.79 1.83 -10.79
N ASP A 111 -2.90 2.78 -10.54
CA ASP A 111 -2.19 3.50 -11.60
C ASP A 111 -0.91 2.83 -12.09
N THR A 112 -0.15 2.16 -11.20
CA THR A 112 1.10 1.51 -11.59
C THR A 112 0.84 0.34 -12.52
N ASP A 113 1.72 0.11 -13.49
CA ASP A 113 1.78 -1.13 -14.28
C ASP A 113 2.92 -2.06 -13.82
N CYS A 114 3.73 -1.65 -12.83
CA CYS A 114 4.75 -2.47 -12.20
C CYS A 114 4.12 -3.54 -11.28
N PRO A 115 4.24 -4.85 -11.59
CA PRO A 115 3.58 -5.89 -10.80
C PRO A 115 4.11 -6.01 -9.36
N ASP A 116 5.42 -5.83 -9.17
CA ASP A 116 6.05 -5.98 -7.85
C ASP A 116 5.69 -4.82 -6.94
N PHE A 117 5.71 -3.58 -7.46
CA PHE A 117 5.24 -2.41 -6.73
C PHE A 117 3.75 -2.52 -6.40
N ARG A 118 2.91 -2.98 -7.34
CA ARG A 118 1.48 -3.21 -7.09
C ARG A 118 1.24 -4.22 -5.97
N ARG A 119 1.97 -5.34 -5.97
CA ARG A 119 1.90 -6.35 -4.92
C ARG A 119 2.28 -5.74 -3.57
N TYR A 120 3.31 -4.92 -3.54
CA TYR A 120 3.74 -4.25 -2.32
C TYR A 120 2.69 -3.28 -1.77
N LEU A 121 2.10 -2.44 -2.64
CA LEU A 121 1.02 -1.54 -2.26
C LEU A 121 -0.18 -2.29 -1.67
N LEU A 122 -0.55 -3.42 -2.25
CA LEU A 122 -1.62 -4.25 -1.70
C LEU A 122 -1.29 -4.77 -0.30
N ILE A 123 -0.05 -5.20 -0.06
CA ILE A 123 0.41 -5.64 1.28
C ILE A 123 0.29 -4.49 2.29
N GLN A 124 0.69 -3.27 1.92
CA GLN A 124 0.58 -2.11 2.81
C GLN A 124 -0.89 -1.76 3.12
N ILE A 125 -1.76 -1.82 2.11
CA ILE A 125 -3.19 -1.65 2.28
C ILE A 125 -3.77 -2.74 3.20
N ASP A 126 -3.35 -3.99 3.01
CA ASP A 126 -3.77 -5.12 3.86
C ASP A 126 -3.34 -4.90 5.31
N TYR A 127 -2.09 -4.47 5.55
CA TYR A 127 -1.61 -4.16 6.90
C TYR A 127 -2.38 -3.00 7.56
N LEU A 128 -2.60 -1.89 6.84
CA LEU A 128 -3.41 -0.78 7.36
C LEU A 128 -4.79 -1.25 7.79
N CYS A 129 -5.48 -1.96 6.90
CA CYS A 129 -6.84 -2.39 7.17
C CYS A 129 -6.94 -3.45 8.28
N GLN A 130 -5.90 -4.25 8.52
CA GLN A 130 -5.85 -5.22 9.61
C GLN A 130 -5.55 -4.55 10.95
N ASP A 131 -4.59 -3.63 10.98
CA ASP A 131 -4.06 -3.08 12.22
C ASP A 131 -4.77 -1.81 12.70
N CYS A 132 -5.42 -1.07 11.80
CA CYS A 132 -6.04 0.22 12.12
C CYS A 132 -7.58 0.14 12.06
N PRO A 133 -8.27 0.02 13.23
CA PRO A 133 -9.72 -0.13 13.30
C PRO A 133 -10.50 1.04 12.69
N ALA A 134 -9.89 2.22 12.60
CA ALA A 134 -10.51 3.39 11.98
C ALA A 134 -10.93 3.12 10.53
N LEU A 135 -10.17 2.29 9.79
CA LEU A 135 -10.54 1.92 8.41
C LEU A 135 -11.77 1.01 8.33
N ALA A 136 -12.19 0.42 9.45
CA ALA A 136 -13.43 -0.35 9.54
C ALA A 136 -14.67 0.51 9.79
N SER A 137 -14.49 1.78 10.15
CA SER A 137 -15.60 2.67 10.43
C SER A 137 -16.39 2.98 9.14
N PRO A 138 -17.73 2.98 9.19
CA PRO A 138 -18.55 3.49 8.08
C PRO A 138 -18.20 4.94 7.71
N THR A 139 -17.80 5.76 8.68
CA THR A 139 -17.41 7.16 8.45
C THR A 139 -16.16 7.29 7.60
N PHE A 140 -15.24 6.32 7.71
CA PHE A 140 -14.02 6.29 6.92
C PHE A 140 -14.32 6.14 5.42
N VAL A 141 -15.47 5.56 5.05
CA VAL A 141 -15.89 5.50 3.65
C VAL A 141 -16.20 6.87 3.09
N THR A 142 -16.89 7.70 3.86
CA THR A 142 -17.35 9.02 3.45
C THR A 142 -16.27 10.09 3.49
N GLU A 143 -15.20 9.90 4.26
CA GLU A 143 -14.07 10.85 4.39
C GLU A 143 -13.13 10.86 3.17
N ARG A 144 -13.40 10.02 2.15
CA ARG A 144 -12.49 9.78 1.04
C ARG A 144 -13.03 10.32 -0.27
N PRO A 145 -12.14 10.62 -1.24
CA PRO A 145 -12.56 10.92 -2.61
C PRO A 145 -13.48 9.83 -3.16
N SER A 146 -14.56 10.24 -3.82
CA SER A 146 -15.59 9.31 -4.36
C SER A 146 -14.99 8.23 -5.25
N ASP A 147 -13.88 8.53 -5.91
CA ASP A 147 -13.22 7.68 -6.89
C ASP A 147 -12.47 6.47 -6.29
N ILE A 148 -12.24 6.42 -4.97
CA ILE A 148 -11.65 5.25 -4.28
C ILE A 148 -12.60 4.57 -3.31
N GLN A 149 -13.80 5.12 -3.10
CA GLN A 149 -14.73 4.56 -2.12
C GLN A 149 -15.11 3.12 -2.47
N GLN A 150 -15.39 2.84 -3.75
CA GLN A 150 -15.73 1.49 -4.20
C GLN A 150 -14.55 0.52 -4.07
N PHE A 151 -13.33 0.95 -4.42
CA PHE A 151 -12.12 0.16 -4.23
C PHE A 151 -11.99 -0.36 -2.79
N HIS A 152 -12.20 0.52 -1.82
CA HIS A 152 -12.14 0.13 -0.43
C HIS A 152 -13.23 -0.86 -0.04
N LEU A 153 -14.48 -0.63 -0.48
CA LEU A 153 -15.59 -1.54 -0.19
C LEU A 153 -15.33 -2.93 -0.78
N ASP A 154 -14.91 -3.01 -2.04
CA ASP A 154 -14.60 -4.28 -2.69
C ASP A 154 -13.44 -5.00 -2.02
N TRP A 155 -12.39 -4.26 -1.64
CA TRP A 155 -11.29 -4.78 -0.86
C TRP A 155 -11.77 -5.35 0.48
N ARG A 156 -12.63 -4.61 1.20
CA ARG A 156 -13.18 -4.98 2.53
C ARG A 156 -14.04 -6.24 2.47
N LEU A 157 -14.87 -6.36 1.44
CA LEU A 157 -15.72 -7.53 1.22
C LEU A 157 -14.90 -8.77 0.85
N ARG A 158 -13.65 -8.57 0.40
CA ARG A 158 -12.72 -9.63 0.02
C ARG A 158 -13.37 -10.62 -0.96
N SER A 159 -14.20 -10.08 -1.87
CA SER A 159 -14.94 -10.84 -2.88
C SER A 159 -14.17 -10.90 -4.21
N LEU A 160 -13.30 -9.93 -4.45
CA LEU A 160 -12.46 -9.83 -5.64
C LEU A 160 -11.02 -10.23 -5.36
N SER A 161 -10.39 -10.87 -6.36
CA SER A 161 -8.96 -11.13 -6.37
C SER A 161 -8.24 -9.90 -6.90
N MET A 162 -7.75 -9.07 -5.97
CA MET A 162 -7.26 -7.71 -6.27
C MET A 162 -6.08 -7.65 -7.25
N LEU A 163 -5.20 -8.67 -7.28
CA LEU A 163 -4.02 -8.69 -8.16
C LEU A 163 -4.30 -9.20 -9.58
N ARG A 164 -5.52 -9.67 -9.88
CA ARG A 164 -5.87 -10.15 -11.22
C ARG A 164 -6.00 -8.96 -12.18
N PRO A 165 -5.40 -9.02 -13.39
CA PRO A 165 -5.50 -7.94 -14.37
C PRO A 165 -6.94 -7.51 -14.66
N GLU A 166 -7.86 -8.46 -14.75
CA GLU A 166 -9.29 -8.22 -15.00
C GLU A 166 -9.94 -7.45 -13.86
N THR A 167 -9.60 -7.79 -12.61
CA THR A 167 -10.05 -7.05 -11.42
C THR A 167 -9.49 -5.64 -11.40
N ILE A 168 -8.21 -5.47 -11.74
CA ILE A 168 -7.56 -4.15 -11.77
C ILE A 168 -8.22 -3.26 -12.81
N GLN A 169 -8.46 -3.78 -14.02
CA GLN A 169 -9.15 -3.02 -15.07
C GLN A 169 -10.59 -2.67 -14.67
N HIS A 170 -11.33 -3.63 -14.10
CA HIS A 170 -12.68 -3.41 -13.57
C HIS A 170 -12.72 -2.26 -12.54
N LEU A 171 -11.79 -2.25 -11.58
CA LEU A 171 -11.69 -1.19 -10.57
C LEU A 171 -11.23 0.16 -11.17
N ARG A 172 -10.36 0.14 -12.19
CA ARG A 172 -9.98 1.34 -12.96
C ARG A 172 -11.20 1.96 -13.66
N ASP A 173 -12.05 1.14 -14.27
CA ASP A 173 -13.25 1.58 -14.99
C ASP A 173 -14.29 2.20 -14.04
N ILE A 174 -14.51 1.56 -12.88
CA ILE A 174 -15.34 2.09 -11.80
C ILE A 174 -14.82 3.45 -11.33
N ARG A 175 -13.52 3.55 -11.04
CA ARG A 175 -12.89 4.81 -10.63
C ARG A 175 -13.08 5.89 -11.68
N ALA A 176 -12.89 5.57 -12.96
CA ALA A 176 -13.10 6.51 -14.05
C ALA A 176 -14.55 7.01 -14.14
N ARG A 177 -15.54 6.13 -13.94
CA ARG A 177 -16.96 6.50 -13.86
C ARG A 177 -17.27 7.36 -12.64
N ALA A 178 -16.70 7.02 -11.48
CA ALA A 178 -16.87 7.79 -10.25
C ALA A 178 -16.32 9.22 -10.38
N ARG A 179 -15.18 9.41 -11.04
CA ARG A 179 -14.63 10.74 -11.35
C ARG A 179 -15.55 11.58 -12.24
N ARG A 180 -16.33 10.96 -13.12
CA ARG A 180 -17.34 11.64 -13.96
C ARG A 180 -18.69 11.82 -13.27
N GLY A 181 -18.87 11.33 -12.04
CA GLY A 181 -20.16 11.32 -11.34
C GLY A 181 -21.16 10.28 -11.87
N GLU A 182 -20.69 9.29 -12.65
CA GLU A 182 -21.49 8.24 -13.30
C GLU A 182 -21.46 6.90 -12.53
N TRP A 183 -21.05 6.94 -11.26
CA TRP A 183 -20.98 5.79 -10.39
C TRP A 183 -21.73 6.05 -9.10
N THR A 184 -22.64 5.13 -8.76
CA THR A 184 -23.30 5.07 -7.46
C THR A 184 -22.57 4.02 -6.64
N LEU A 185 -22.16 4.39 -5.42
CA LEU A 185 -21.47 3.49 -4.50
C LEU A 185 -22.32 2.24 -4.20
N MET A 186 -21.73 1.06 -4.33
CA MET A 186 -22.37 -0.24 -4.08
C MET A 186 -21.80 -0.85 -2.81
N TYR A 187 -22.64 -0.91 -1.76
CA TYR A 187 -22.25 -1.40 -0.44
C TYR A 187 -22.09 -2.92 -0.39
N GLU A 188 -22.79 -3.63 -1.27
CA GLU A 188 -22.69 -5.07 -1.53
C GLU A 188 -21.45 -5.46 -2.35
N GLY A 189 -20.72 -4.47 -2.87
CA GLY A 189 -19.54 -4.65 -3.71
C GLY A 189 -19.87 -4.85 -5.19
N THR A 190 -18.83 -4.92 -6.02
CA THR A 190 -18.96 -4.93 -7.49
C THR A 190 -18.61 -6.26 -8.13
N ALA A 191 -18.37 -7.30 -7.32
CA ALA A 191 -17.96 -8.61 -7.80
C ALA A 191 -18.94 -9.21 -8.83
N ASP A 192 -20.24 -8.94 -8.70
CA ASP A 192 -21.27 -9.40 -9.64
C ASP A 192 -21.30 -8.60 -10.95
N LEU A 193 -20.66 -7.43 -11.00
CA LEU A 193 -20.58 -6.57 -12.17
C LEU A 193 -19.33 -6.82 -13.01
N GLY A 194 -18.30 -7.43 -12.43
CA GLY A 194 -17.03 -7.68 -13.10
C GLY A 194 -15.89 -7.97 -12.14
N GLY A 195 -14.71 -8.22 -12.70
CA GLY A 195 -13.52 -8.64 -11.96
C GLY A 195 -13.50 -10.13 -11.61
N TRP A 196 -12.34 -10.61 -11.19
CA TRP A 196 -12.16 -12.02 -10.85
C TRP A 196 -12.59 -12.28 -9.41
N LYS A 197 -13.64 -13.08 -9.23
CA LYS A 197 -14.12 -13.47 -7.89
C LYS A 197 -13.19 -14.44 -7.19
N ILE A 198 -13.08 -14.32 -5.88
CA ILE A 198 -12.43 -15.32 -5.03
C ILE A 198 -13.42 -16.48 -4.82
N ASP A 199 -13.00 -17.71 -5.14
CA ASP A 199 -13.78 -18.92 -4.84
C ASP A 199 -13.58 -19.34 -3.38
N ARG A 200 -14.39 -18.74 -2.50
CA ARG A 200 -14.37 -19.03 -1.06
C ARG A 200 -14.72 -20.47 -0.71
N THR A 201 -15.56 -21.11 -1.54
CA THR A 201 -15.93 -22.50 -1.33
C THR A 201 -14.74 -23.42 -1.59
N TYR A 202 -13.99 -23.16 -2.66
CA TYR A 202 -12.75 -23.87 -2.94
C TYR A 202 -11.68 -23.63 -1.86
N GLU A 203 -11.45 -22.37 -1.46
CA GLU A 203 -10.51 -22.05 -0.36
C GLU A 203 -10.86 -22.78 0.93
N GLY A 204 -12.15 -22.78 1.32
CA GLY A 204 -12.62 -23.47 2.53
C GLY A 204 -12.38 -24.99 2.46
N LYS A 205 -12.62 -25.61 1.30
CA LYS A 205 -12.30 -27.04 1.09
C LYS A 205 -10.80 -27.31 1.22
N LEU A 206 -9.96 -26.44 0.67
CA LEU A 206 -8.51 -26.61 0.69
C LEU A 206 -7.95 -26.49 2.11
N VAL A 207 -8.42 -25.51 2.88
CA VAL A 207 -8.08 -25.36 4.30
C VAL A 207 -8.50 -26.59 5.10
N ALA A 208 -9.73 -27.08 4.92
CA ALA A 208 -10.21 -28.29 5.59
C ALA A 208 -9.36 -29.52 5.26
N MET A 209 -8.94 -29.67 4.00
CA MET A 209 -8.03 -30.75 3.58
C MET A 209 -6.65 -30.65 4.25
N MET A 210 -6.08 -29.45 4.35
CA MET A 210 -4.79 -29.23 5.01
C MET A 210 -4.86 -29.55 6.50
N GLN A 211 -5.90 -29.07 7.18
CA GLN A 211 -6.13 -29.36 8.60
C GLN A 211 -6.32 -30.86 8.87
N ALA A 212 -7.08 -31.56 8.01
CA ALA A 212 -7.26 -33.01 8.13
C ALA A 212 -5.92 -33.77 7.96
N ARG A 213 -5.06 -33.31 7.04
CA ARG A 213 -3.73 -33.89 6.81
C ARG A 213 -2.77 -33.64 7.98
N GLU A 214 -2.81 -32.47 8.59
CA GLU A 214 -2.03 -32.13 9.78
C GLU A 214 -2.47 -32.92 11.01
N ALA A 215 -3.78 -33.07 11.21
CA ALA A 215 -4.34 -33.91 12.28
C ALA A 215 -3.91 -35.37 12.12
N ALA A 216 -3.95 -35.93 10.91
CA ALA A 216 -3.50 -37.29 10.63
C ALA A 216 -2.00 -37.48 10.89
N ARG A 217 -1.17 -36.48 10.55
CA ARG A 217 0.29 -36.52 10.85
C ARG A 217 0.58 -36.47 12.35
N SER A 218 -0.15 -35.64 13.08
CA SER A 218 0.01 -35.49 14.53
C SER A 218 -0.43 -36.74 15.29
N ALA A 219 -1.49 -37.41 14.82
CA ALA A 219 -1.96 -38.67 15.38
C ALA A 219 -1.00 -39.85 15.13
N GLY A 220 -0.26 -39.84 14.00
CA GLY A 220 0.72 -40.88 13.67
C GLY A 220 2.07 -40.77 14.39
N GLN A 221 2.33 -39.67 15.11
CA GLN A 221 3.56 -39.46 15.90
C GLN A 221 3.38 -39.76 17.41
N GLY A 222 2.18 -40.15 17.84
CA GLY A 222 1.85 -40.42 19.25
C GLY A 222 1.83 -41.89 19.66
N THR A 223 2.34 -42.80 18.81
CA THR A 223 2.41 -44.24 19.09
C THR A 223 3.81 -44.77 18.84
N GLU A 224 4.75 -44.45 19.73
CA GLU A 224 5.97 -45.22 19.99
C GLU A 224 6.20 -45.31 21.51
#